data_AF-A0A7S1QV40-F1
#
_entry.id   AF-A0A7S1QV40-F1
#
_cell.length_a   1.000
_cell.length_b   1.000
_cell.length_c   1.000
_cell.angle_alpha   90.00
_cell.angle_beta   90.00
_cell.angle_gamma   90.00
#
_symmetry.space_group_name_H-M   'P 1'
#
loop_
_entity.id
_entity.type
_entity.pdbx_description
1 polymer ?
#
loop_
_entity_poly.entity_id
_entity_poly.type
_entity_poly.pdbx_seq_one_letter_code
_entity_poly.pdbx_strand_id
1 'polypeptide(L)'
;ELYKTATYDGYDSWEEWNWLTSGGDPNSHAPALGEGAAGYAMASVPETAPYEGPLDPVFAAPVGMVMVPTDAMLAPVMMPAMAPGMCLPGCTLVPMDRFARWPVGMQGEEAAYGLPEKREREQALQKAFSVASRVQRIRWTVDARRLKTKDREAASPTFELLSGGRPMEFKMVIRPRKVEDARGGASFKKAQGKGTVQLRILSSVDEASNAVVTFRLAVGSSSRQSEPRGPVRHDFSERPICGLPEGRDEWDFQKASDKETQTFVVCL
;
A
#
# COMPACT_ATOMS: atom_id res chain seq x y z
N GLU A 1 -0.50 -32.67 17.07
CA GLU A 1 0.16 -31.38 16.82
C GLU A 1 -0.34 -30.83 15.49
N LEU A 2 -1.03 -29.69 15.51
CA LEU A 2 -1.58 -29.06 14.30
C LEU A 2 -0.42 -28.53 13.45
N TYR A 3 -0.39 -28.92 12.17
CA TYR A 3 0.51 -28.38 11.16
C TYR A 3 0.30 -26.86 11.04
N LYS A 4 1.34 -26.11 11.40
CA LYS A 4 1.40 -24.65 11.20
C LYS A 4 1.90 -24.41 9.78
N THR A 5 0.99 -24.12 8.85
CA THR A 5 1.35 -23.71 7.49
C THR A 5 2.10 -22.38 7.55
N ALA A 6 3.42 -22.44 7.39
CA ALA A 6 4.24 -21.25 7.20
C ALA A 6 4.18 -20.86 5.72
N THR A 7 3.48 -19.78 5.41
CA THR A 7 3.53 -19.18 4.08
C THR A 7 4.85 -18.43 3.94
N TYR A 8 5.81 -19.01 3.23
CA TYR A 8 6.98 -18.28 2.74
C TYR A 8 6.54 -17.56 1.47
N ASP A 9 6.36 -16.24 1.56
CA ASP A 9 6.27 -15.44 0.35
C ASP A 9 7.70 -15.06 -0.11
N GLY A 10 7.90 -14.88 -1.42
CA GLY A 10 9.23 -14.68 -2.03
C GLY A 10 9.97 -13.40 -1.65
N TYR A 11 9.62 -12.78 -0.52
CA TYR A 11 10.20 -11.57 0.05
C TYR A 11 10.84 -11.82 1.43
N ASP A 12 10.65 -13.02 2.01
CA ASP A 12 11.29 -13.40 3.29
C ASP A 12 12.68 -14.01 3.02
N SER A 13 13.60 -13.23 2.44
CA SER A 13 15.02 -13.51 2.59
C SER A 13 15.37 -13.31 4.07
N TRP A 14 15.74 -14.38 4.77
CA TRP A 14 16.00 -14.37 6.21
C TRP A 14 17.08 -13.36 6.63
N GLU A 15 18.04 -13.07 5.73
CA GLU A 15 19.15 -12.13 5.97
C GLU A 15 18.67 -10.69 6.11
N GLU A 16 17.57 -10.33 5.42
CA GLU A 16 17.10 -8.94 5.39
C GLU A 16 16.47 -8.50 6.71
N TRP A 17 16.05 -9.40 7.61
CA TRP A 17 15.30 -9.03 8.83
C TRP A 17 16.06 -9.28 10.15
N ASN A 18 17.36 -9.51 10.09
CA ASN A 18 18.22 -9.82 11.25
C ASN A 18 18.20 -8.77 12.38
N TRP A 19 17.71 -7.55 12.16
CA TRP A 19 17.58 -6.56 13.23
C TRP A 19 16.51 -6.95 14.28
N LEU A 20 15.46 -7.70 13.91
CA LEU A 20 14.46 -8.21 14.86
C LEU A 20 15.09 -9.13 15.92
N THR A 21 16.17 -9.82 15.56
CA THR A 21 16.92 -10.70 16.46
C THR A 21 18.12 -10.01 17.11
N SER A 22 18.62 -8.92 16.52
CA SER A 22 19.86 -8.26 16.96
C SER A 22 19.69 -7.20 18.06
N GLY A 23 18.46 -6.81 18.42
CA GLY A 23 18.17 -5.97 19.59
C GLY A 23 18.73 -4.53 19.57
N GLY A 24 19.35 -4.08 18.48
CA GLY A 24 19.87 -2.71 18.32
C GLY A 24 18.80 -1.70 17.88
N ASP A 25 19.06 -0.41 18.10
CA ASP A 25 18.18 0.67 17.60
C ASP A 25 18.17 0.65 16.06
N PRO A 26 17.03 0.36 15.41
CA PRO A 26 16.93 0.28 13.95
C PRO A 26 17.32 1.59 13.25
N ASN A 27 17.22 2.73 13.94
CA ASN A 27 17.55 4.03 13.37
C ASN A 27 19.06 4.34 13.37
N SER A 28 19.88 3.55 14.09
CA SER A 28 21.32 3.76 14.21
C SER A 28 22.15 3.18 13.06
N HIS A 29 21.59 2.27 12.25
CA HIS A 29 22.24 1.70 11.06
C HIS A 29 22.12 2.63 9.85
N ALA A 30 22.62 3.86 9.96
CA ALA A 30 22.94 4.65 8.78
C ALA A 30 24.36 4.26 8.31
N PRO A 31 24.56 3.52 7.19
CA PRO A 31 25.86 3.53 6.54
C PRO A 31 26.25 4.98 6.26
N ALA A 32 27.30 5.42 6.93
CA ALA A 32 27.95 6.68 6.63
C ALA A 32 28.40 6.60 5.17
N LEU A 33 27.89 7.51 4.34
CA LEU A 33 28.52 7.81 3.06
C LEU A 33 29.82 8.55 3.39
N GLY A 34 30.88 7.79 3.62
CA GLY A 34 32.24 8.26 3.84
C GLY A 34 33.11 7.91 2.65
N GLU A 35 33.48 8.95 1.90
CA GLU A 35 34.49 8.94 0.85
C GLU A 35 35.85 8.45 1.37
N GLY A 36 36.57 7.69 0.53
CA GLY A 36 38.01 7.81 0.33
C GLY A 36 38.99 7.56 1.50
N ALA A 37 39.65 6.40 1.42
CA ALA A 37 41.05 6.15 1.76
C ALA A 37 41.53 6.23 3.23
N ALA A 38 41.86 5.07 3.81
CA ALA A 38 43.22 4.54 3.84
C ALA A 38 43.38 3.46 4.92
N GLY A 39 43.87 2.29 4.49
CA GLY A 39 44.66 1.35 5.30
C GLY A 39 44.07 0.81 6.59
N TYR A 40 43.41 -0.36 6.51
CA TYR A 40 43.44 -1.31 7.63
C TYR A 40 43.77 -2.71 7.12
N ALA A 41 44.72 -3.31 7.83
CA ALA A 41 45.39 -4.54 7.51
C ALA A 41 44.46 -5.75 7.54
N MET A 42 44.70 -6.68 6.62
CA MET A 42 44.05 -7.98 6.61
C MET A 42 44.42 -8.77 7.86
N ALA A 43 43.42 -9.10 8.67
CA ALA A 43 43.51 -10.21 9.61
C ALA A 43 43.13 -11.50 8.87
N SER A 44 44.05 -12.45 8.91
CA SER A 44 44.01 -13.78 8.33
C SER A 44 42.80 -14.61 8.79
N VAL A 45 42.04 -15.11 7.81
CA VAL A 45 41.02 -16.16 7.98
C VAL A 45 41.72 -17.52 7.90
N PRO A 46 41.44 -18.47 8.82
CA PRO A 46 42.00 -19.81 8.71
C PRO A 46 41.31 -20.59 7.57
N GLU A 47 42.17 -21.18 6.75
CA GLU A 47 41.89 -22.09 5.64
C GLU A 47 41.21 -23.37 6.15
N THR A 48 39.93 -23.57 5.79
CA THR A 48 39.23 -24.84 5.98
C THR A 48 38.92 -25.46 4.61
N ALA A 49 39.28 -26.74 4.50
CA ALA A 49 39.35 -27.58 3.30
C ALA A 49 38.07 -27.66 2.43
N PRO A 50 38.20 -28.02 1.13
CA PRO A 50 37.07 -28.20 0.23
C PRO A 50 36.33 -29.51 0.48
N TYR A 51 35.02 -29.41 0.72
CA TYR A 51 34.08 -30.54 0.71
C TYR A 51 33.47 -30.65 -0.69
N GLU A 52 33.92 -31.65 -1.46
CA GLU A 52 33.25 -32.08 -2.69
C GLU A 52 32.12 -33.06 -2.35
N GLY A 53 30.88 -32.63 -2.54
CA GLY A 53 29.69 -33.47 -2.42
C GLY A 53 28.73 -33.21 -3.59
N PRO A 54 28.03 -34.24 -4.13
CA PRO A 54 27.26 -34.11 -5.38
C PRO A 54 26.02 -33.23 -5.25
N LEU A 55 25.76 -32.45 -6.29
CA LEU A 55 24.58 -31.62 -6.48
C LEU A 55 23.36 -32.48 -6.86
N ASP A 56 22.35 -32.52 -5.99
CA ASP A 56 21.01 -32.97 -6.36
C ASP A 56 20.14 -31.76 -6.76
N PRO A 57 19.44 -31.79 -7.91
CA PRO A 57 18.55 -30.70 -8.33
C PRO A 57 17.20 -30.81 -7.62
N VAL A 58 16.94 -29.92 -6.67
CA VAL A 58 15.61 -29.76 -6.07
C VAL A 58 14.72 -28.98 -7.03
N PHE A 59 13.75 -29.68 -7.64
CA PHE A 59 12.68 -29.09 -8.40
C PHE A 59 11.83 -28.15 -7.51
N ALA A 60 11.78 -26.87 -7.86
CA ALA A 60 10.86 -25.92 -7.27
C ALA A 60 9.43 -26.27 -7.68
N ALA A 61 8.64 -26.79 -6.74
CA ALA A 61 7.21 -26.99 -6.93
C ALA A 61 6.47 -25.64 -6.87
N PRO A 62 5.38 -25.45 -7.64
CA PRO A 62 4.60 -24.22 -7.62
C PRO A 62 3.82 -24.09 -6.30
N VAL A 63 4.07 -22.99 -5.58
CA VAL A 63 3.34 -22.63 -4.35
C VAL A 63 1.92 -22.17 -4.72
N GLY A 64 0.92 -22.90 -4.26
CA GLY A 64 -0.50 -22.52 -4.40
C GLY A 64 -0.87 -21.38 -3.44
N MET A 65 -1.51 -20.34 -3.96
CA MET A 65 -2.16 -19.31 -3.15
C MET A 65 -3.53 -19.82 -2.68
N VAL A 66 -3.78 -19.82 -1.37
CA VAL A 66 -5.11 -20.10 -0.82
C VAL A 66 -5.86 -18.77 -0.67
N MET A 67 -6.93 -18.59 -1.45
CA MET A 67 -7.90 -17.52 -1.20
C MET A 67 -8.85 -17.94 -0.10
N VAL A 68 -9.01 -17.11 0.93
CA VAL A 68 -10.03 -17.27 1.95
C VAL A 68 -11.24 -16.42 1.53
N PRO A 69 -12.44 -17.00 1.31
CA PRO A 69 -13.63 -16.22 1.02
C PRO A 69 -14.06 -15.42 2.25
N THR A 70 -14.23 -14.10 2.07
CA THR A 70 -14.96 -13.25 3.01
C THR A 70 -16.45 -13.38 2.74
N ASP A 71 -17.08 -14.40 3.34
CA ASP A 71 -18.53 -14.48 3.41
C ASP A 71 -18.97 -15.06 4.75
N ALA A 72 -19.12 -14.18 5.73
CA ALA A 72 -19.86 -14.44 6.97
C ALA A 72 -20.09 -13.13 7.75
N MET A 73 -20.78 -12.16 7.15
CA MET A 73 -21.43 -11.10 7.93
C MET A 73 -22.87 -10.93 7.49
N LEU A 74 -23.72 -11.66 8.21
CA LEU A 74 -25.06 -11.31 8.69
C LEU A 74 -25.82 -10.27 7.86
N ALA A 75 -26.84 -10.79 7.17
CA ALA A 75 -27.91 -10.00 6.56
C ALA A 75 -28.54 -9.03 7.57
N PRO A 76 -28.79 -7.76 7.20
CA PRO A 76 -29.63 -6.87 7.99
C PRO A 76 -31.09 -7.33 7.93
N VAL A 77 -31.68 -7.47 9.13
CA VAL A 77 -33.11 -7.70 9.35
C VAL A 77 -33.91 -6.55 8.74
N MET A 78 -34.78 -6.86 7.79
CA MET A 78 -35.77 -5.92 7.25
C MET A 78 -36.81 -5.59 8.33
N MET A 79 -36.93 -4.31 8.68
CA MET A 79 -38.06 -3.79 9.46
C MET A 79 -39.23 -3.50 8.50
N PRO A 80 -40.49 -3.83 8.86
CA PRO A 80 -41.65 -3.43 8.08
C PRO A 80 -41.94 -1.93 8.22
N ALA A 81 -42.14 -1.25 7.09
CA ALA A 81 -42.55 0.15 7.05
C ALA A 81 -44.01 0.29 7.52
N MET A 82 -44.23 1.11 8.55
CA MET A 82 -45.56 1.58 8.94
C MET A 82 -46.05 2.65 7.96
N ALA A 83 -47.30 2.49 7.52
CA ALA A 83 -47.99 3.42 6.65
C ALA A 83 -48.35 4.74 7.37
N PRO A 84 -48.25 5.90 6.73
CA PRO A 84 -48.98 7.08 7.15
C PRO A 84 -50.35 7.11 6.46
N GLY A 85 -51.40 6.84 7.23
CA GLY A 85 -52.74 7.30 6.90
C GLY A 85 -52.88 8.78 7.23
N MET A 86 -53.40 9.57 6.29
CA MET A 86 -54.36 10.67 6.44
C MET A 86 -54.29 11.57 5.19
N CYS A 87 -55.10 11.24 4.17
CA CYS A 87 -55.46 12.17 3.11
C CYS A 87 -56.79 12.84 3.47
N LEU A 88 -56.81 14.17 3.48
CA LEU A 88 -57.98 15.02 3.64
C LEU A 88 -58.94 14.89 2.43
N PRO A 89 -60.26 15.06 2.61
CA PRO A 89 -61.22 15.00 1.51
C PRO A 89 -61.15 16.29 0.68
N GLY A 90 -60.78 16.18 -0.60
CA GLY A 90 -60.84 17.33 -1.54
C GLY A 90 -59.87 17.37 -2.71
N CYS A 91 -58.88 16.47 -2.80
CA CYS A 91 -57.92 16.49 -3.90
C CYS A 91 -58.38 15.57 -5.06
N THR A 92 -58.83 16.16 -6.17
CA THR A 92 -59.02 15.46 -7.44
C THR A 92 -57.68 15.25 -8.13
N LEU A 93 -57.33 13.99 -8.41
CA LEU A 93 -56.19 13.64 -9.25
C LEU A 93 -56.48 14.05 -10.70
N VAL A 94 -55.69 14.97 -11.25
CA VAL A 94 -55.67 15.26 -12.69
C VAL A 94 -54.58 14.38 -13.32
N PRO A 95 -54.89 13.50 -14.29
CA PRO A 95 -53.87 12.75 -15.00
C PRO A 95 -53.10 13.69 -15.93
N MET A 96 -51.83 13.95 -15.65
CA MET A 96 -50.89 14.50 -16.65
C MET A 96 -50.22 13.35 -17.39
N ASP A 97 -50.94 12.77 -18.34
CA ASP A 97 -50.34 11.93 -19.38
C ASP A 97 -49.68 12.84 -20.42
N ARG A 98 -48.40 13.19 -20.20
CA ARG A 98 -47.66 14.10 -21.09
C ARG A 98 -46.60 13.44 -21.97
N PHE A 99 -46.54 12.12 -22.03
CA PHE A 99 -45.59 11.41 -22.90
C PHE A 99 -46.16 10.20 -23.66
N ALA A 100 -47.49 10.04 -23.72
CA ALA A 100 -48.13 9.04 -24.57
C ALA A 100 -48.26 9.53 -26.03
N ARG A 101 -47.13 9.82 -26.70
CA ARG A 101 -47.00 9.89 -28.17
C ARG A 101 -45.53 10.01 -28.54
N TRP A 102 -44.84 8.88 -28.55
CA TRP A 102 -43.60 8.73 -29.32
C TRP A 102 -43.92 7.86 -30.56
N PRO A 103 -43.46 8.21 -31.77
CA PRO A 103 -43.79 7.45 -32.96
C PRO A 103 -43.17 6.05 -32.91
N VAL A 104 -44.00 5.03 -33.10
CA VAL A 104 -43.55 3.65 -33.35
C VAL A 104 -43.03 3.62 -34.78
N GLY A 105 -41.71 3.55 -34.95
CA GLY A 105 -41.12 3.45 -36.28
C GLY A 105 -39.63 3.78 -36.35
N MET A 106 -38.80 3.12 -35.57
CA MET A 106 -37.38 2.93 -35.91
C MET A 106 -36.88 1.65 -35.23
N GLN A 107 -36.86 0.56 -36.00
CA GLN A 107 -35.99 -0.57 -35.73
C GLN A 107 -34.56 -0.09 -36.03
N GLY A 108 -33.88 0.38 -34.99
CA GLY A 108 -32.44 0.59 -34.99
C GLY A 108 -31.83 -0.55 -34.20
N GLU A 109 -30.94 -1.30 -34.85
CA GLU A 109 -30.10 -2.32 -34.23
C GLU A 109 -29.57 -1.86 -32.88
N GLU A 110 -29.95 -2.61 -31.85
CA GLU A 110 -29.50 -2.48 -30.48
C GLU A 110 -28.05 -2.95 -30.41
N ALA A 111 -27.15 -2.14 -30.94
CA ALA A 111 -25.74 -2.21 -30.61
C ALA A 111 -25.64 -1.88 -29.12
N ALA A 112 -25.57 -2.93 -28.30
CA ALA A 112 -25.19 -2.88 -26.91
C ALA A 112 -23.77 -2.29 -26.81
N TYR A 113 -23.67 -0.97 -26.90
CA TYR A 113 -22.52 -0.24 -26.41
C TYR A 113 -22.54 -0.39 -24.90
N GLY A 114 -21.90 -1.45 -24.42
CA GLY A 114 -21.48 -1.54 -23.04
C GLY A 114 -20.77 -0.23 -22.71
N LEU A 115 -21.42 0.60 -21.90
CA LEU A 115 -20.78 1.72 -21.24
C LEU A 115 -19.48 1.15 -20.68
N PRO A 116 -18.31 1.73 -21.01
CA PRO A 116 -17.08 1.29 -20.39
C PRO A 116 -17.31 1.49 -18.90
N GLU A 117 -17.49 0.37 -18.20
CA GLU A 117 -17.56 0.32 -16.76
C GLU A 117 -16.41 1.19 -16.32
N LYS A 118 -16.75 2.34 -15.72
CA LYS A 118 -15.77 3.26 -15.20
C LYS A 118 -15.20 2.47 -14.04
N ARG A 119 -14.22 1.61 -14.34
CA ARG A 119 -13.32 1.01 -13.36
C ARG A 119 -12.68 2.23 -12.75
N GLU A 120 -13.35 2.76 -11.74
CA GLU A 120 -12.74 3.34 -10.58
C GLU A 120 -11.66 2.33 -10.20
N ARG A 121 -10.50 2.49 -10.84
CA ARG A 121 -9.21 1.99 -10.40
C ARG A 121 -8.92 2.78 -9.13
N GLU A 122 -9.81 2.66 -8.16
CA GLU A 122 -9.53 2.99 -6.78
C GLU A 122 -8.27 2.21 -6.46
N GLN A 123 -7.32 2.96 -5.95
CA GLN A 123 -5.97 2.51 -5.75
C GLN A 123 -6.00 1.23 -4.93
N ALA A 124 -5.70 0.10 -5.56
CA ALA A 124 -5.89 -1.21 -4.94
C ALA A 124 -4.93 -1.32 -3.75
N LEU A 125 -5.49 -1.36 -2.55
CA LEU A 125 -4.77 -1.63 -1.31
C LEU A 125 -4.93 -3.12 -0.99
N GLN A 126 -3.81 -3.82 -0.87
CA GLN A 126 -3.77 -5.23 -0.49
C GLN A 126 -3.03 -5.36 0.84
N LYS A 127 -3.49 -6.28 1.68
CA LYS A 127 -2.87 -6.59 2.97
C LYS A 127 -2.49 -8.06 3.00
N ALA A 128 -1.31 -8.37 3.52
CA ALA A 128 -0.86 -9.73 3.80
C ALA A 128 -0.24 -9.78 5.20
N PHE A 129 -0.31 -10.93 5.86
CA PHE A 129 0.31 -11.14 7.16
C PHE A 129 1.09 -12.45 7.12
N SER A 130 2.39 -12.39 7.40
CA SER A 130 3.22 -13.60 7.53
C SER A 130 3.19 -14.08 8.97
N VAL A 131 2.67 -15.29 9.18
CA VAL A 131 2.61 -15.92 10.52
C VAL A 131 4.02 -16.32 11.01
N ALA A 132 4.95 -16.56 10.08
CA ALA A 132 6.32 -16.97 10.38
C ALA A 132 7.13 -15.79 10.93
N SER A 133 7.17 -14.67 10.20
CA SER A 133 7.91 -13.47 10.59
C SER A 133 7.10 -12.50 11.47
N ARG A 134 5.78 -12.73 11.62
CA ARG A 134 4.82 -11.83 12.30
C ARG A 134 4.80 -10.42 11.71
N VAL A 135 5.11 -10.31 10.42
CA VAL A 135 5.13 -9.04 9.68
C VAL A 135 3.82 -8.87 8.93
N GLN A 136 3.23 -7.69 9.07
CA GLN A 136 2.11 -7.24 8.25
C GLN A 136 2.65 -6.44 7.08
N ARG A 137 2.17 -6.72 5.88
CA ARG A 137 2.58 -6.06 4.64
C ARG A 137 1.41 -5.39 3.97
N ILE A 138 1.58 -4.14 3.59
CA ILE A 138 0.54 -3.34 2.95
C ILE A 138 1.05 -2.90 1.59
N ARG A 139 0.37 -3.34 0.53
CA ARG A 139 0.69 -2.97 -0.85
C ARG A 139 -0.35 -2.00 -1.37
N TRP A 140 0.10 -0.84 -1.79
CA TRP A 140 -0.76 0.19 -2.34
C TRP A 140 -0.39 0.45 -3.79
N THR A 141 -1.31 0.11 -4.69
CA THR A 141 -1.14 0.34 -6.13
C THR A 141 -1.54 1.76 -6.49
N VAL A 142 -0.60 2.53 -7.03
CA VAL A 142 -0.75 3.92 -7.40
C VAL A 142 -0.73 4.07 -8.92
N ASP A 143 -1.68 4.85 -9.43
CA ASP A 143 -1.72 5.23 -10.84
C ASP A 143 -0.60 6.23 -11.16
N ALA A 144 0.31 5.85 -12.07
CA ALA A 144 1.46 6.67 -12.47
C ALA A 144 1.03 7.97 -13.17
N ARG A 145 -0.21 8.06 -13.68
CA ARG A 145 -0.77 9.30 -14.25
C ARG A 145 -0.87 10.41 -13.20
N ARG A 146 -1.00 10.07 -11.91
CA ARG A 146 -0.98 11.05 -10.80
C ARG A 146 0.35 11.78 -10.68
N LEU A 147 1.45 11.16 -11.12
CA LEU A 147 2.76 11.81 -11.12
C LEU A 147 2.84 12.99 -12.12
N LYS A 148 1.85 13.13 -13.01
CA LYS A 148 1.77 14.20 -14.01
C LYS A 148 0.77 15.31 -13.63
N THR A 149 0.06 15.18 -12.52
CA THR A 149 -0.95 16.14 -12.08
C THR A 149 -0.33 17.29 -11.27
N LYS A 150 -1.12 18.33 -11.00
CA LYS A 150 -0.71 19.46 -10.14
C LYS A 150 -0.89 19.16 -8.65
N ASP A 151 -1.27 17.94 -8.30
CA ASP A 151 -1.55 17.55 -6.92
C ASP A 151 -0.26 17.58 -6.10
N ARG A 152 -0.43 17.86 -4.79
CA ARG A 152 0.67 18.00 -3.83
C ARG A 152 0.85 16.77 -2.95
N GLU A 153 -0.07 15.83 -3.01
CA GLU A 153 0.03 14.55 -2.32
C GLU A 153 -0.92 13.53 -2.96
N ALA A 154 -0.59 12.26 -2.78
CA ALA A 154 -1.49 11.15 -2.99
C ALA A 154 -1.51 10.33 -1.71
N ALA A 155 -2.67 9.87 -1.27
CA ALA A 155 -2.81 9.06 -0.07
C ALA A 155 -3.50 7.74 -0.39
N SER A 156 -3.13 6.68 0.31
CA SER A 156 -3.76 5.37 0.21
C SER A 156 -5.17 5.37 0.82
N PRO A 157 -5.99 4.36 0.50
CA PRO A 157 -7.09 3.97 1.37
C PRO A 157 -6.60 3.75 2.81
N THR A 158 -7.48 3.93 3.79
CA THR A 158 -7.16 3.68 5.21
C THR A 158 -6.87 2.20 5.45
N PHE A 159 -5.91 1.90 6.31
CA PHE A 159 -5.67 0.56 6.81
C PHE A 159 -5.31 0.53 8.28
N GLU A 160 -5.48 -0.64 8.89
CA GLU A 160 -5.19 -0.85 10.31
C GLU A 160 -3.85 -1.57 10.48
N LEU A 161 -3.05 -1.10 11.43
CA LEU A 161 -1.90 -1.79 11.98
C LEU A 161 -2.12 -2.00 13.49
N LEU A 162 -1.60 -3.11 14.01
CA LEU A 162 -1.64 -3.36 15.46
C LEU A 162 -0.43 -2.71 16.12
N SER A 163 -0.68 -1.77 17.04
CA SER A 163 0.34 -1.17 17.90
C SER A 163 -0.10 -1.24 19.35
N GLY A 164 0.77 -1.74 20.24
CA GLY A 164 0.44 -1.89 21.66
C GLY A 164 -0.81 -2.76 21.93
N GLY A 165 -1.11 -3.71 21.04
CA GLY A 165 -2.30 -4.57 21.14
C GLY A 165 -3.61 -3.90 20.71
N ARG A 166 -3.57 -2.69 20.15
CA ARG A 166 -4.75 -1.97 19.64
C ARG A 166 -4.64 -1.75 18.14
N PRO A 167 -5.73 -1.92 17.38
CA PRO A 167 -5.77 -1.51 15.99
C PRO A 167 -5.75 0.03 15.91
N MET A 168 -4.86 0.56 15.08
CA MET A 168 -4.75 1.98 14.79
C MET A 168 -4.84 2.17 13.28
N GLU A 169 -5.53 3.23 12.86
CA GLU A 169 -5.74 3.56 11.46
C GLU A 169 -4.58 4.37 10.91
N PHE A 170 -4.08 3.97 9.75
CA PHE A 170 -2.98 4.59 9.03
C PHE A 170 -3.32 4.79 7.55
N LYS A 171 -2.56 5.68 6.93
CA LYS A 171 -2.44 5.81 5.47
C LYS A 171 -0.99 5.97 5.07
N MET A 172 -0.64 5.42 3.91
CA MET A 172 0.57 5.82 3.20
C MET A 172 0.29 7.08 2.41
N VAL A 173 1.23 8.02 2.42
CA VAL A 173 1.14 9.31 1.73
C VAL A 173 2.40 9.49 0.89
N ILE A 174 2.20 9.68 -0.40
CA ILE A 174 3.26 10.10 -1.32
C ILE A 174 3.22 11.61 -1.44
N ARG A 175 4.38 12.25 -1.31
CA ARG A 175 4.56 13.69 -1.52
C ARG A 175 5.61 13.96 -2.60
N PRO A 176 5.39 14.88 -3.52
CA PRO A 176 6.39 15.26 -4.51
C PRO A 176 7.58 15.95 -3.85
N ARG A 177 8.78 15.74 -4.40
CA ARG A 177 9.98 16.49 -4.00
C ARG A 177 9.75 17.98 -4.28
N LYS A 178 9.99 18.83 -3.30
CA LYS A 178 9.95 20.28 -3.50
C LYS A 178 11.13 20.70 -4.37
N VAL A 179 10.85 21.28 -5.54
CA VAL A 179 11.89 21.73 -6.50
C VAL A 179 12.17 23.23 -6.35
N GLU A 180 11.14 24.02 -6.03
CA GLU A 180 11.22 25.48 -5.91
C GLU A 180 10.36 25.95 -4.73
N ASP A 181 10.74 27.05 -4.10
CA ASP A 181 9.93 27.74 -3.07
C ASP A 181 8.74 28.53 -3.64
N ALA A 182 8.71 28.71 -4.97
CA ALA A 182 7.64 29.41 -5.65
C ALA A 182 6.29 28.65 -5.60
N ARG A 183 5.19 29.39 -5.81
CA ARG A 183 3.83 28.83 -5.85
C ARG A 183 3.74 27.70 -6.89
N GLY A 184 3.61 26.47 -6.42
CA GLY A 184 3.49 25.26 -7.27
C GLY A 184 4.74 24.40 -7.37
N GLY A 185 5.85 24.78 -6.72
CA GLY A 185 7.11 24.02 -6.69
C GLY A 185 7.05 22.68 -5.95
N ALA A 186 5.95 22.40 -5.23
CA ALA A 186 5.69 21.14 -4.52
C ALA A 186 4.54 20.33 -5.18
N SER A 187 4.49 20.29 -6.51
CA SER A 187 3.51 19.48 -7.26
C SER A 187 4.17 18.30 -7.96
N PHE A 188 3.45 17.20 -8.14
CA PHE A 188 3.96 16.01 -8.84
C PHE A 188 4.50 16.32 -10.23
N LYS A 189 3.77 17.14 -11.00
CA LYS A 189 4.21 17.61 -12.32
C LYS A 189 5.57 18.31 -12.29
N LYS A 190 5.85 19.11 -11.25
CA LYS A 190 7.12 19.83 -11.12
C LYS A 190 8.25 18.94 -10.60
N ALA A 191 7.94 17.99 -9.73
CA ALA A 191 8.91 17.07 -9.15
C ALA A 191 9.42 15.99 -10.12
N GLN A 192 8.89 15.93 -11.35
CA GLN A 192 9.30 14.98 -12.39
C GLN A 192 9.29 13.52 -11.92
N GLY A 193 8.23 13.15 -11.17
CA GLY A 193 8.08 11.80 -10.64
C GLY A 193 8.96 11.48 -9.43
N LYS A 194 9.69 12.44 -8.86
CA LYS A 194 10.44 12.26 -7.61
C LYS A 194 9.64 12.68 -6.39
N GLY A 195 9.88 12.03 -5.26
CA GLY A 195 9.27 12.43 -4.00
C GLY A 195 9.48 11.44 -2.87
N THR A 196 8.74 11.62 -1.79
CA THR A 196 8.88 10.87 -0.54
C THR A 196 7.65 10.05 -0.23
N VAL A 197 7.83 8.92 0.45
CA VAL A 197 6.73 8.12 1.01
C VAL A 197 6.72 8.28 2.53
N GLN A 198 5.55 8.54 3.10
CA GLN A 198 5.34 8.76 4.52
C GLN A 198 4.18 7.89 5.02
N LEU A 199 4.30 7.35 6.22
CA LEU A 199 3.23 6.71 6.96
C LEU A 199 2.60 7.75 7.89
N ARG A 200 1.27 7.87 7.86
CA ARG A 200 0.50 8.81 8.68
C ARG A 200 -0.55 8.07 9.49
N ILE A 201 -0.59 8.32 10.80
CA ILE A 201 -1.68 7.84 11.66
C ILE A 201 -2.90 8.75 11.54
N LEU A 202 -4.10 8.17 11.63
CA LEU A 202 -5.39 8.86 11.61
C LEU A 202 -6.12 8.76 12.94
N SER A 203 -5.91 7.69 13.69
CA SER A 203 -6.48 7.53 15.03
C SER A 203 -5.94 8.60 15.99
N SER A 204 -6.78 9.05 16.92
CA SER A 204 -6.33 9.87 18.04
C SER A 204 -5.37 9.06 18.90
N VAL A 205 -4.16 9.56 19.07
CA VAL A 205 -3.15 8.97 19.95
C VAL A 205 -3.28 9.66 21.30
N ASP A 206 -3.80 8.94 22.28
CA ASP A 206 -3.77 9.41 23.67
C ASP A 206 -2.35 9.19 24.22
N GLU A 207 -1.89 10.01 25.18
CA GLU A 207 -0.56 9.86 25.80
C GLU A 207 -0.33 8.47 26.41
N ALA A 208 -1.40 7.76 26.79
CA ALA A 208 -1.35 6.40 27.32
C ALA A 208 -1.24 5.30 26.24
N SER A 209 -1.37 5.67 24.96
CA SER A 209 -1.35 4.72 23.84
C SER A 209 0.04 4.64 23.21
N ASN A 210 0.69 3.47 23.36
CA ASN A 210 1.96 3.17 22.72
C ASN A 210 1.75 3.04 21.20
N ALA A 211 1.91 4.13 20.45
CA ALA A 211 1.76 4.18 19.00
C ALA A 211 3.12 4.00 18.28
N VAL A 212 3.95 3.08 18.77
CA VAL A 212 5.28 2.82 18.21
C VAL A 212 5.20 1.78 17.11
N VAL A 213 5.57 2.16 15.89
CA VAL A 213 5.63 1.27 14.73
C VAL A 213 7.05 1.21 14.19
N THR A 214 7.50 0.00 13.85
CA THR A 214 8.74 -0.20 13.09
C THR A 214 8.41 -0.73 11.72
N PHE A 215 8.84 -0.02 10.67
CA PHE A 215 8.43 -0.33 9.29
C PHE A 215 9.56 -0.16 8.28
N ARG A 216 9.38 -0.72 7.08
CA ARG A 216 10.20 -0.48 5.90
C ARG A 216 9.33 0.08 4.79
N LEU A 217 9.96 0.67 3.79
CA LEU A 217 9.27 1.16 2.61
C LEU A 217 9.99 0.67 1.35
N ALA A 218 9.22 0.13 0.42
CA ALA A 218 9.70 -0.23 -0.91
C ALA A 218 8.78 0.37 -1.97
N VAL A 219 9.33 0.68 -3.14
CA VAL A 219 8.58 1.24 -4.27
C VAL A 219 8.96 0.49 -5.54
N GLY A 220 7.99 -0.05 -6.26
CA GLY A 220 8.28 -0.84 -7.44
C GLY A 220 7.07 -1.23 -8.28
N SER A 221 7.28 -2.13 -9.22
CA SER A 221 6.27 -2.82 -10.00
C SER A 221 6.51 -4.32 -9.96
N SER A 222 5.69 -5.09 -10.68
CA SER A 222 5.94 -6.53 -10.91
C SER A 222 7.29 -6.79 -11.58
N SER A 223 7.74 -5.87 -12.44
CA SER A 223 8.96 -6.01 -13.23
C SER A 223 10.19 -5.30 -12.64
N ARG A 224 9.98 -4.33 -11.74
CA ARG A 224 11.05 -3.48 -11.20
C ARG A 224 10.80 -3.15 -9.74
N GLN A 225 11.49 -3.81 -8.83
CA GLN A 225 11.39 -3.50 -7.41
C GLN A 225 12.65 -2.79 -6.94
N SER A 226 12.47 -1.69 -6.22
CA SER A 226 13.55 -1.14 -5.42
C SER A 226 13.81 -2.03 -4.21
N GLU A 227 15.06 -2.08 -3.76
CA GLU A 227 15.37 -2.62 -2.45
C GLU A 227 14.55 -1.90 -1.35
N PRO A 228 13.97 -2.65 -0.40
CA PRO A 228 13.30 -2.07 0.75
C PRO A 228 14.26 -1.18 1.56
N ARG A 229 13.80 0.02 1.93
CA ARG A 229 14.55 0.96 2.77
C ARG A 229 14.00 0.97 4.19
N GLY A 230 14.89 1.09 5.17
CA GLY A 230 14.58 1.00 6.60
C GLY A 230 15.39 -0.13 7.26
N PRO A 231 14.99 -0.61 8.45
CA PRO A 231 13.80 -0.24 9.22
C PRO A 231 13.84 1.20 9.75
N VAL A 232 12.65 1.76 10.00
CA VAL A 232 12.46 3.01 10.75
C VAL A 232 11.54 2.71 11.92
N ARG A 233 11.98 3.04 13.14
CA ARG A 233 11.15 2.97 14.34
C ARG A 233 10.69 4.37 14.73
N HIS A 234 9.38 4.56 14.85
CA HIS A 234 8.78 5.87 15.12
C HIS A 234 7.64 5.75 16.12
N ASP A 235 7.58 6.71 17.05
CA ASP A 235 6.45 6.90 17.96
C ASP A 235 5.48 7.92 17.38
N PHE A 236 4.30 7.45 16.97
CA PHE A 236 3.27 8.29 16.37
C PHE A 236 2.53 9.19 17.36
N SER A 237 2.77 9.05 18.67
CA SER A 237 2.30 10.00 19.70
C SER A 237 3.06 11.32 19.65
N GLU A 238 4.35 11.30 19.31
CA GLU A 238 5.17 12.51 19.18
C GLU A 238 4.82 13.28 17.91
N ARG A 239 4.69 12.57 16.79
CA ARG A 239 4.35 13.14 15.47
C ARG A 239 3.44 12.19 14.70
N PRO A 240 2.32 12.66 14.13
CA PRO A 240 1.34 11.81 13.48
C PRO A 240 1.78 11.32 12.09
N ILE A 241 3.01 11.64 11.66
CA ILE A 241 3.53 11.30 10.34
C ILE A 241 5.03 11.03 10.42
N CYS A 242 5.48 9.99 9.74
CA CYS A 242 6.88 9.60 9.68
C CYS A 242 7.23 9.03 8.29
N GLY A 243 8.44 9.27 7.83
CA GLY A 243 8.98 8.71 6.58
C GLY A 243 10.35 8.10 6.83
N LEU A 244 11.10 7.87 5.76
CA LEU A 244 12.51 7.52 5.89
C LEU A 244 13.34 8.73 6.35
N PRO A 245 14.53 8.50 6.92
CA PRO A 245 15.48 9.57 7.21
C PRO A 245 15.87 10.38 5.97
N GLU A 246 16.19 11.66 6.18
CA GLU A 246 16.62 12.56 5.11
C GLU A 246 17.80 11.98 4.32
N GLY A 247 17.76 12.12 2.99
CA GLY A 247 18.77 11.58 2.08
C GLY A 247 18.51 10.13 1.65
N ARG A 248 17.60 9.41 2.34
CA ARG A 248 17.11 8.08 1.94
C ARG A 248 15.62 8.04 1.64
N ASP A 249 14.94 9.14 1.82
CA ASP A 249 13.51 9.31 1.67
C ASP A 249 13.06 9.61 0.25
N GLU A 250 13.98 10.00 -0.64
CA GLU A 250 13.67 10.28 -2.04
C GLU A 250 13.56 9.02 -2.91
N TRP A 251 12.43 8.86 -3.57
CA TRP A 251 12.12 7.84 -4.55
C TRP A 251 11.91 8.45 -5.94
N ASP A 252 12.28 7.70 -6.98
CA ASP A 252 11.94 8.00 -8.37
C ASP A 252 10.77 7.11 -8.79
N PHE A 253 9.54 7.58 -8.57
CA PHE A 253 8.31 6.84 -8.87
C PHE A 253 8.15 6.60 -10.38
N GLN A 254 8.73 7.47 -11.22
CA GLN A 254 8.67 7.29 -12.66
C GLN A 254 9.53 6.11 -13.11
N LYS A 255 10.71 5.91 -12.52
CA LYS A 255 11.54 4.72 -12.77
C LYS A 255 10.90 3.43 -12.26
N ALA A 256 10.20 3.50 -11.13
CA ALA A 256 9.49 2.37 -10.53
C ALA A 256 8.17 2.03 -11.24
N SER A 257 7.64 2.94 -12.05
CA SER A 257 6.38 2.71 -12.77
C SER A 257 6.52 1.69 -13.90
N ASP A 258 5.55 0.80 -13.97
CA ASP A 258 5.35 -0.09 -15.10
C ASP A 258 4.73 0.69 -16.26
N LYS A 259 5.37 0.62 -17.43
CA LYS A 259 4.95 1.38 -18.61
C LYS A 259 3.67 0.82 -19.24
N GLU A 260 3.41 -0.47 -19.11
CA GLU A 260 2.26 -1.14 -19.70
C GLU A 260 1.01 -0.86 -18.86
N THR A 261 1.09 -1.09 -17.55
CA THR A 261 -0.06 -0.89 -16.66
C THR A 261 -0.29 0.57 -16.27
N GLN A 262 0.74 1.43 -16.44
CA GLN A 262 0.80 2.80 -15.94
C GLN A 262 0.59 2.85 -14.41
N THR A 263 1.16 1.91 -13.67
CA THR A 263 1.06 1.84 -12.22
C THR A 263 2.41 1.56 -11.55
N PHE A 264 2.51 1.90 -10.28
CA PHE A 264 3.56 1.41 -9.38
C PHE A 264 2.92 1.02 -8.04
N VAL A 265 3.66 0.31 -7.21
CA VAL A 265 3.24 -0.20 -5.91
C VAL A 265 4.16 0.38 -4.85
N VAL A 266 3.57 0.92 -3.80
CA VAL A 266 4.25 1.23 -2.55
C VAL A 266 3.98 0.10 -1.58
N CYS A 267 5.03 -0.49 -1.01
CA CYS A 267 4.94 -1.52 0.00
C CYS A 267 5.41 -0.96 1.35
N LEU A 268 4.58 -1.17 2.37
CA LEU A 268 4.92 -1.04 3.79
C LEU A 268 5.18 -2.45 4.36
#